data_AF-A0A7V3CFM5-F1
#
_entry.id   AF-A0A7V3CFM5-F1
#
_cell.length_a   1.000
_cell.length_b   1.000
_cell.length_c   1.000
_cell.angle_alpha   90.00
_cell.angle_beta   90.00
_cell.angle_gamma   90.00
#
_symmetry.space_group_name_H-M   'P 1'
#
loop_
_entity.id
_entity.type
_entity.pdbx_description
1 polymer ?
#
loop_
_entity_poly.entity_id
_entity_poly.type
_entity_poly.pdbx_seq_one_letter_code
_entity_poly.pdbx_strand_id
1 'polypeptide(L)'
;MLLPLLPLAAWCEDLGQRNGRSDQRDADFNPRAAKASSGRIPDSIKIEGVFVPSKRLKIKSEFSGRLENLSIAKGQVVSRENRLFRIEDDQLSEELGLLRAQLQAAETQLEQTKALAETEEPAEEIQEEAVLQPPAEEPAYEEP
;
A
#
# COMPACT_ATOMS: atom_id res chain seq x y z
N MET A 1 -14.56 54.56 -88.92
CA MET A 1 -15.48 55.56 -88.34
C MET A 1 -14.88 56.06 -87.03
N LEU A 2 -14.70 57.38 -86.94
CA LEU A 2 -14.65 58.28 -85.76
C LEU A 2 -13.76 58.00 -84.52
N LEU A 3 -12.76 58.88 -84.36
CA LEU A 3 -12.24 59.50 -83.11
C LEU A 3 -13.38 60.13 -82.23
N PRO A 4 -13.22 60.59 -80.95
CA PRO A 4 -12.03 61.30 -80.41
C PRO A 4 -11.74 61.33 -78.87
N LEU A 5 -10.63 62.01 -78.52
CA LEU A 5 -10.31 63.00 -77.44
C LEU A 5 -10.77 62.87 -75.95
N LEU A 6 -9.77 62.92 -75.03
CA LEU A 6 -9.44 63.89 -73.93
C LEU A 6 -10.52 64.92 -73.44
N PRO A 7 -10.49 65.48 -72.18
CA PRO A 7 -9.32 66.14 -71.56
C PRO A 7 -9.18 66.30 -70.00
N LEU A 8 -8.00 66.85 -69.67
CA LEU A 8 -7.35 67.58 -68.55
C LEU A 8 -8.04 68.07 -67.24
N ALA A 9 -7.10 68.33 -66.28
CA ALA A 9 -7.05 69.37 -65.21
C ALA A 9 -7.71 69.01 -63.85
N ALA A 10 -7.26 69.42 -62.66
CA ALA A 10 -6.24 70.38 -62.22
C ALA A 10 -5.93 70.20 -60.70
N TRP A 11 -4.85 70.85 -60.25
CA TRP A 11 -4.74 71.63 -58.98
C TRP A 11 -4.66 70.96 -57.60
N CYS A 12 -3.52 71.13 -56.92
CA CYS A 12 -3.43 71.94 -55.69
C CYS A 12 -1.96 72.17 -55.29
N GLU A 13 -1.51 73.42 -55.38
CA GLU A 13 -0.38 73.95 -54.60
C GLU A 13 -0.95 74.66 -53.36
N ASP A 14 -0.29 74.54 -52.21
CA ASP A 14 0.39 75.66 -51.53
C ASP A 14 0.39 75.59 -49.96
N LEU A 15 1.51 76.06 -49.42
CA LEU A 15 1.85 76.53 -48.06
C LEU A 15 1.90 75.57 -46.86
N GLY A 16 3.07 75.61 -46.20
CA GLY A 16 3.16 75.30 -44.77
C GLY A 16 4.57 75.15 -44.20
N GLN A 17 5.43 76.17 -44.29
CA GLN A 17 6.60 76.26 -43.41
C GLN A 17 6.13 76.38 -41.95
N ARG A 18 6.52 75.42 -41.09
CA ARG A 18 6.49 75.55 -39.63
C ARG A 18 7.88 75.31 -39.06
N ASN A 19 8.50 76.41 -38.60
CA ASN A 19 9.67 76.40 -37.75
C ASN A 19 9.27 76.19 -36.28
N GLY A 20 10.09 75.42 -35.54
CA GLY A 20 10.31 75.61 -34.11
C GLY A 20 9.46 74.79 -33.14
N ARG A 21 9.99 73.64 -32.70
CA ARG A 21 10.10 73.24 -31.29
C ARG A 21 10.95 71.98 -31.16
N SER A 22 12.24 72.19 -30.92
CA SER A 22 13.10 71.25 -30.19
C SER A 22 12.69 71.25 -28.71
N ASP A 23 13.05 70.17 -28.01
CA ASP A 23 12.76 69.83 -26.61
C ASP A 23 11.36 69.28 -26.32
N GLN A 24 11.23 67.96 -26.21
CA GLN A 24 11.59 67.29 -24.96
C GLN A 24 11.52 65.76 -25.07
N ARG A 25 12.67 65.11 -24.81
CA ARG A 25 12.84 63.68 -24.51
C ARG A 25 12.67 62.70 -25.68
N ASP A 26 13.53 62.83 -26.69
CA ASP A 26 14.16 61.63 -27.25
C ASP A 26 15.15 61.15 -26.19
N ALA A 27 14.63 60.51 -25.13
CA ALA A 27 15.47 59.80 -24.19
C ALA A 27 16.29 58.81 -25.02
N ASP A 28 17.62 58.94 -24.98
CA ASP A 28 18.60 58.08 -25.64
C ASP A 28 18.17 56.61 -25.57
N PHE A 29 17.41 56.18 -26.57
CA PHE A 29 16.87 54.83 -26.60
C PHE A 29 17.84 54.00 -27.42
N ASN A 30 18.77 53.35 -26.71
CA ASN A 30 19.77 52.48 -27.31
C ASN A 30 19.38 51.01 -27.05
N PRO A 31 18.53 50.39 -27.90
CA PRO A 31 18.16 49.00 -27.73
C PRO A 31 19.35 48.11 -28.05
N ARG A 32 19.74 47.26 -27.09
CA ARG A 32 20.70 46.20 -27.36
C ARG A 32 20.00 45.04 -28.05
N ALA A 33 20.30 44.86 -29.34
CA ALA A 33 19.83 43.71 -30.11
C ALA A 33 20.86 42.57 -30.07
N ALA A 34 20.37 41.33 -29.96
CA ALA A 34 21.16 40.12 -30.15
C ALA A 34 20.49 39.24 -31.21
N LYS A 35 21.30 38.60 -32.06
CA LYS A 35 20.80 37.68 -33.08
C LYS A 35 20.44 36.36 -32.43
N ALA A 36 19.16 36.00 -32.47
CA ALA A 36 18.72 34.68 -32.00
C ALA A 36 19.39 33.58 -32.84
N SER A 37 19.88 32.54 -32.18
CA SER A 37 20.42 31.34 -32.83
C SER A 37 19.67 30.11 -32.32
N SER A 38 19.39 29.17 -33.21
CA SER A 38 18.77 27.91 -32.85
C SER A 38 19.84 26.93 -32.40
N GLY A 39 19.58 26.29 -31.26
CA GLY A 39 20.42 25.24 -30.70
C GLY A 39 19.57 24.33 -29.83
N ARG A 40 20.00 23.10 -29.59
CA ARG A 40 19.35 22.22 -28.62
C ARG A 40 19.78 22.64 -27.23
N ILE A 41 18.83 23.11 -26.43
CA ILE A 41 19.02 23.30 -25.00
C ILE A 41 18.55 22.01 -24.32
N PRO A 42 19.42 21.31 -23.58
CA PRO A 42 18.99 20.14 -22.83
C PRO A 42 18.00 20.57 -21.76
N ASP A 43 16.79 20.06 -21.84
CA ASP A 43 15.76 20.32 -20.86
C ASP A 43 16.02 19.42 -19.65
N SER A 44 16.29 20.01 -18.48
CA SER A 44 16.59 19.27 -17.26
C SER A 44 15.57 19.60 -16.20
N ILE A 45 14.79 18.60 -15.78
CA ILE A 45 13.85 18.73 -14.67
C ILE A 45 14.52 18.13 -13.43
N LYS A 46 14.75 18.97 -12.42
CA LYS A 46 15.25 18.53 -11.11
C LYS A 46 14.06 18.22 -10.23
N ILE A 47 13.98 16.98 -9.74
CA ILE A 47 12.96 16.54 -8.79
C ILE A 47 13.65 16.28 -7.47
N GLU A 48 13.13 16.89 -6.41
CA GLU A 48 13.55 16.65 -5.04
C GLU A 48 12.46 15.84 -4.34
N GLY A 49 12.86 14.91 -3.49
CA GLY A 49 11.93 13.99 -2.83
C GLY A 49 12.54 13.35 -1.61
N VAL A 50 11.68 12.70 -0.83
CA VAL A 50 12.06 12.00 0.39
C VAL A 50 11.94 10.50 0.16
N PHE A 51 12.93 9.74 0.63
CA PHE A 51 12.88 8.29 0.57
C PHE A 51 11.89 7.76 1.61
N VAL A 52 10.88 7.02 1.13
CA VAL A 52 9.92 6.33 1.98
C VAL A 52 10.17 4.82 1.86
N PRO A 53 10.26 4.08 2.97
CA PRO A 53 10.44 2.63 2.91
C PRO A 53 9.25 1.99 2.18
N SER A 54 9.55 1.08 1.26
CA SER A 54 8.53 0.36 0.50
C SER A 54 7.59 -0.44 1.40
N LYS A 55 8.11 -1.02 2.48
CA LYS A 55 7.35 -1.74 3.51
C LYS A 55 7.96 -1.50 4.89
N ARG A 56 7.09 -1.38 5.90
CA ARG A 56 7.48 -1.35 7.31
C ARG A 56 6.69 -2.44 8.04
N LEU A 57 7.40 -3.35 8.69
CA LEU A 57 6.82 -4.48 9.40
C LEU A 57 7.15 -4.36 10.89
N LYS A 58 6.16 -4.65 11.74
CA LYS A 58 6.37 -4.80 13.18
C LYS A 58 6.25 -6.28 13.49
N ILE A 59 7.39 -6.92 13.72
CA ILE A 59 7.45 -8.35 14.04
C ILE A 59 7.06 -8.52 15.51
N LYS A 60 6.17 -9.47 15.77
CA LYS A 60 5.71 -9.88 17.09
C LYS A 60 5.78 -11.40 17.17
N SER A 61 5.91 -11.92 18.37
CA SER A 61 5.76 -13.36 18.60
C SER A 61 4.31 -13.80 18.42
N GLU A 62 4.12 -15.01 17.92
CA GLU A 62 2.81 -15.66 17.81
C GLU A 62 2.36 -16.29 19.14
N PHE A 63 3.32 -16.68 19.97
CA PHE A 63 3.09 -17.25 21.30
C PHE A 63 3.81 -16.47 22.39
N SER A 64 3.35 -16.62 23.63
CA SER A 64 3.97 -15.99 24.80
C SER A 64 5.02 -16.93 25.39
N GLY A 65 6.14 -16.37 25.82
CA GLY A 65 7.22 -17.13 26.44
C GLY A 65 8.37 -16.23 26.87
N ARG A 66 9.40 -16.83 27.47
CA ARG A 66 10.61 -16.12 27.87
C ARG A 66 11.53 -15.97 26.65
N LEU A 67 12.05 -14.77 26.43
CA LEU A 67 13.03 -14.53 25.38
C LEU A 67 14.36 -15.17 25.79
N GLU A 68 14.78 -16.23 25.10
CA GLU A 68 16.05 -16.93 25.36
C GLU A 68 17.22 -16.17 24.71
N ASN A 69 17.04 -15.73 23.46
CA ASN A 69 18.11 -15.08 22.71
C ASN A 69 17.57 -14.07 21.69
N LEU A 70 18.30 -12.97 21.51
CA LEU A 70 18.12 -11.99 20.44
C LEU A 70 19.36 -12.02 19.55
N SER A 71 19.24 -12.62 18.36
CA SER A 71 20.38 -12.89 17.47
C SER A 71 20.68 -11.74 16.50
N ILE A 72 20.13 -10.54 16.75
CA ILE A 72 20.25 -9.39 15.87
C ILE A 72 20.64 -8.11 16.62
N ALA A 73 21.44 -7.28 15.96
CA ALA A 73 21.78 -5.94 16.41
C ALA A 73 20.96 -4.86 15.68
N LYS A 74 20.83 -3.70 16.29
CA LYS A 74 20.18 -2.54 15.65
C LYS A 74 20.96 -2.13 14.40
N GLY A 75 20.25 -1.94 13.29
CA GLY A 75 20.84 -1.55 11.99
C GLY A 75 21.42 -2.71 11.18
N GLN A 76 21.35 -3.95 11.69
CA GLN A 76 21.81 -5.12 10.95
C GLN A 76 20.91 -5.42 9.76
N VAL A 77 21.52 -5.73 8.62
CA VAL A 77 20.81 -6.25 7.43
C VAL A 77 20.51 -7.72 7.65
N VAL A 78 19.23 -8.09 7.50
CA VAL A 78 18.75 -9.46 7.69
C VAL A 78 17.98 -9.94 6.47
N SER A 79 18.08 -11.23 6.17
CA SER A 79 17.29 -11.89 5.13
C SER A 79 16.04 -12.52 5.72
N ARG A 80 15.09 -12.93 4.87
CA ARG A 80 13.78 -13.47 5.28
C ARG A 80 13.89 -14.67 6.23
N GLU A 81 14.86 -15.55 5.99
CA GLU A 81 15.05 -16.78 6.74
C GLU A 81 15.95 -16.62 7.97
N ASN A 82 16.41 -15.39 8.26
CA ASN A 82 17.29 -15.17 9.40
C ASN A 82 16.51 -15.25 10.70
N ARG A 83 16.96 -16.10 11.62
CA ARG A 83 16.42 -16.16 12.98
C ARG A 83 16.72 -14.84 13.70
N LEU A 84 15.67 -14.11 14.06
CA LEU A 84 15.79 -12.83 14.74
C LEU A 84 15.87 -13.01 16.27
N PHE A 85 15.07 -13.92 16.79
CA PHE A 85 15.01 -14.23 18.22
C PHE A 85 14.62 -15.69 18.45
N ARG A 86 14.89 -16.18 19.65
CA ARG A 86 14.44 -17.48 20.15
C ARG A 86 13.67 -17.28 21.45
N ILE A 87 12.53 -17.92 21.54
CA ILE A 87 11.66 -17.92 22.73
C ILE A 87 11.66 -19.35 23.26
N GLU A 88 11.77 -19.48 24.58
CA GLU A 88 11.65 -20.74 25.31
C GLU A 88 10.23 -21.29 25.12
N ASP A 89 10.13 -22.53 24.62
CA ASP A 89 8.89 -23.16 24.14
C ASP A 89 8.55 -24.48 24.87
N ASP A 90 9.18 -24.74 26.03
CA ASP A 90 9.03 -26.00 26.78
C ASP A 90 7.55 -26.37 27.03
N GLN A 91 6.73 -25.43 27.53
CA GLN A 91 5.30 -25.65 27.76
C GLN A 91 4.53 -25.97 26.48
N LEU A 92 4.87 -25.29 25.37
CA LEU A 92 4.24 -25.51 24.08
C LEU A 92 4.60 -26.89 23.53
N SER A 93 5.82 -27.35 23.77
CA SER A 93 6.29 -28.66 23.34
C SER A 93 5.59 -29.80 24.09
N GLU A 94 5.35 -29.63 25.39
CA GLU A 94 4.59 -30.58 26.22
C GLU A 94 3.13 -30.67 25.78
N GLU A 95 2.47 -29.53 25.60
CA GLU A 95 1.08 -29.47 25.14
C GLU A 95 0.94 -30.11 23.74
N LEU A 96 1.85 -29.81 22.82
CA LEU A 96 1.89 -30.46 21.51
C LEU A 96 2.12 -31.98 21.61
N GLY A 97 2.93 -32.45 22.55
CA GLY A 97 3.14 -33.88 22.80
C GLY A 97 1.85 -34.57 23.24
N LEU A 98 1.14 -33.97 24.19
CA LEU A 98 -0.14 -34.48 24.70
C LEU A 98 -1.23 -34.50 23.61
N LEU A 99 -1.35 -33.43 22.82
CA LEU A 99 -2.32 -33.37 21.73
C LEU A 99 -2.01 -34.42 20.65
N ARG A 100 -0.74 -34.66 20.32
CA ARG A 100 -0.36 -35.72 19.37
C ARG A 100 -0.73 -37.11 19.88
N ALA A 101 -0.53 -37.38 21.16
CA ALA A 101 -0.91 -38.66 21.77
C ALA A 101 -2.44 -38.86 21.76
N GLN A 102 -3.21 -37.81 22.04
CA GLN A 102 -4.67 -37.84 21.95
C GLN A 102 -5.15 -38.07 20.51
N LEU A 103 -4.53 -37.40 19.55
CA LEU A 103 -4.83 -37.58 18.13
C LEU A 103 -4.56 -39.02 17.71
N GLN A 104 -3.41 -39.58 18.06
CA GLN A 104 -3.07 -40.96 17.73
C GLN A 104 -4.04 -41.98 18.37
N ALA A 105 -4.43 -41.76 19.63
CA ALA A 105 -5.42 -42.60 20.29
C ALA A 105 -6.78 -42.55 19.59
N ALA A 106 -7.23 -41.36 19.20
CA ALA A 106 -8.49 -41.16 18.48
C ALA A 106 -8.45 -41.78 17.07
N GLU A 107 -7.34 -41.65 16.35
CA GLU A 107 -7.14 -42.30 15.04
C GLU A 107 -7.19 -43.82 15.17
N THR A 108 -6.50 -44.38 16.16
CA THR A 108 -6.52 -45.84 16.43
C THR A 108 -7.92 -46.32 16.76
N GLN A 109 -8.66 -45.57 17.60
CA GLN A 109 -10.02 -45.92 17.96
C GLN A 109 -10.97 -45.84 16.75
N LEU A 110 -10.77 -44.86 15.88
CA LEU A 110 -11.53 -44.71 14.63
C LEU A 110 -11.21 -45.83 13.63
N GLU A 111 -9.95 -46.24 13.51
CA GLU A 111 -9.56 -47.39 12.69
C GLU A 111 -10.19 -48.69 13.22
N GLN A 112 -10.18 -48.88 14.54
CA GLN A 112 -10.82 -50.03 15.18
C GLN A 112 -12.32 -50.04 14.95
N THR A 113 -13.02 -48.92 15.16
CA THR A 113 -14.47 -48.85 14.97
C THR A 113 -14.85 -49.07 13.50
N LYS A 114 -14.07 -48.56 12.56
CA LYS A 114 -14.25 -48.86 11.12
C LYS A 114 -14.05 -50.34 10.81
N ALA A 115 -12.97 -50.94 11.29
CA ALA A 115 -12.69 -52.35 11.06
C ALA A 115 -13.80 -53.25 11.64
N LEU A 116 -14.33 -52.90 12.81
CA LEU A 116 -15.49 -53.57 13.42
C LEU A 116 -16.75 -53.40 12.57
N ALA A 117 -17.05 -52.17 12.13
CA ALA A 117 -18.21 -51.88 11.27
C ALA A 117 -18.13 -52.50 9.86
N GLU A 118 -16.94 -52.82 9.37
CA GLU A 118 -16.74 -53.57 8.11
C GLU A 118 -16.91 -55.09 8.30
N THR A 119 -16.69 -55.58 9.52
CA THR A 119 -16.77 -57.01 9.85
C THR A 119 -18.15 -57.42 10.35
N GLU A 120 -18.85 -56.50 11.01
CA GLU A 120 -20.24 -56.65 11.44
C GLU A 120 -21.17 -56.09 10.35
N GLU A 121 -22.01 -56.93 9.74
CA GLU A 121 -23.18 -56.43 8.99
C GLU A 121 -23.98 -55.48 9.89
N PRO A 122 -24.62 -54.41 9.35
CA PRO A 122 -25.14 -53.32 10.16
C PRO A 122 -26.20 -53.82 11.14
N ALA A 123 -25.79 -54.05 12.38
CA ALA A 123 -26.69 -54.05 13.51
C ALA A 123 -27.05 -52.58 13.75
N GLU A 124 -28.16 -52.18 13.14
CA GLU A 124 -28.88 -50.97 13.48
C GLU A 124 -29.05 -50.85 15.01
N GLU A 125 -29.07 -49.60 15.47
CA GLU A 125 -29.33 -49.15 16.84
C GLU A 125 -28.19 -49.28 17.87
N ILE A 126 -27.44 -48.18 18.01
CA ILE A 126 -27.30 -47.61 19.34
C ILE A 126 -27.97 -46.24 19.32
N GLN A 127 -29.16 -46.23 19.90
CA GLN A 127 -30.01 -45.09 20.13
C GLN A 127 -29.22 -44.01 20.88
N GLU A 128 -29.33 -42.79 20.36
CA GLU A 128 -29.01 -41.55 21.05
C GLU A 128 -29.92 -41.42 22.27
N GLU A 129 -29.60 -42.09 23.36
CA GLU A 129 -30.34 -41.93 24.61
C GLU A 129 -29.38 -41.83 25.80
N ALA A 130 -29.62 -40.80 26.62
CA ALA A 130 -28.86 -40.33 27.79
C ALA A 130 -27.63 -39.48 27.42
N VAL A 131 -27.60 -38.16 27.64
CA VAL A 131 -27.97 -37.45 28.88
C VAL A 131 -28.46 -36.02 28.55
N LEU A 132 -29.78 -35.83 28.45
CA LEU A 132 -30.42 -34.56 28.78
C LEU A 132 -31.03 -34.72 30.18
N GLN A 133 -30.25 -34.43 31.21
CA GLN A 133 -30.82 -34.07 32.50
C GLN A 133 -30.52 -32.58 32.73
N PRO A 134 -31.54 -31.70 32.78
CA PRO A 134 -31.35 -30.37 33.35
C PRO A 134 -31.00 -30.54 34.85
N PRO A 135 -30.11 -29.72 35.42
CA PRO A 135 -29.83 -29.79 36.85
C PRO A 135 -31.13 -29.51 37.63
N ALA A 136 -31.59 -30.50 38.40
CA ALA A 136 -32.71 -30.35 39.30
C ALA A 136 -32.37 -29.33 40.39
N GLU A 137 -33.36 -28.48 40.65
CA GLU A 137 -33.36 -27.32 41.52
C GLU A 137 -33.02 -27.66 42.98
N GLU A 138 -32.35 -26.71 43.65
CA GLU A 138 -32.08 -26.71 45.09
C GLU A 138 -33.38 -26.80 45.91
N PRO A 139 -33.49 -27.67 46.94
CA PRO A 139 -34.55 -27.50 47.92
C PRO A 139 -34.20 -26.37 48.87
N ALA A 140 -35.02 -25.32 48.78
CA ALA A 140 -35.13 -24.27 49.77
C ALA A 140 -35.49 -24.83 51.16
N TYR A 141 -34.88 -24.22 52.18
CA TYR A 141 -35.26 -24.13 53.59
C TYR A 141 -36.53 -24.85 54.07
N GLU A 142 -36.40 -25.62 55.16
CA GLU A 142 -37.41 -25.66 56.22
C GLU A 142 -36.75 -25.53 57.61
N GLU A 143 -37.28 -24.58 58.38
CA GLU A 143 -36.91 -24.22 59.77
C GLU A 143 -37.24 -25.34 60.78
N PRO A 144 -36.63 -25.30 61.97
CA PRO A 144 -37.48 -25.15 63.16
C PRO A 144 -37.09 -23.99 64.10
#